data_AF-S8CEX8-F1
#
_entry.id   AF-S8CEX8-F1
#
_cell.length_a   1.000
_cell.length_b   1.000
_cell.length_c   1.000
_cell.angle_alpha   90.00
_cell.angle_beta   90.00
_cell.angle_gamma   90.00
#
_symmetry.space_group_name_H-M   'P 1'
#
loop_
_entity.id
_entity.type
_entity.pdbx_description
1 polymer ?
#
loop_
_entity_poly.entity_id
_entity_poly.type
_entity_poly.pdbx_seq_one_letter_code
_entity_poly.pdbx_strand_id
1 'polypeptide(L)' 'IANRLKQFLPQIISENQCAFVPGRLISDDLLVRHSSIKLDISGHKTSTVSGHSSIKLDISKAYDRVDWFFLKSMLLTLGF' A
#
# COMPACT_ATOMS: atom_id res chain seq x y z
N ILE A 1 -2.99 1.87 22.73
CA ILE A 1 -3.72 1.44 21.51
C ILE A 1 -2.75 1.17 20.35
N ALA A 2 -1.95 2.15 19.90
CA ALA A 2 -1.00 1.97 18.80
C ALA A 2 -0.03 0.77 18.96
N ASN A 3 0.54 0.56 20.16
CA ASN A 3 1.43 -0.59 20.40
C ASN A 3 0.72 -1.95 20.33
N ARG A 4 -0.57 -2.02 20.67
CA ARG A 4 -1.38 -3.23 20.49
C ARG A 4 -1.64 -3.46 18.99
N LEU A 5 -2.08 -2.43 18.27
CA LEU A 5 -2.32 -2.50 16.82
C LEU A 5 -1.07 -2.90 16.04
N LYS A 6 0.10 -2.36 16.42
CA LYS A 6 1.39 -2.64 15.77
C LYS A 6 1.73 -4.13 15.68
N GLN A 7 1.28 -4.95 16.64
CA GLN A 7 1.55 -6.39 16.65
C GLN A 7 0.73 -7.15 15.60
N PHE A 8 -0.48 -6.67 15.29
CA PHE A 8 -1.42 -7.33 14.37
C PHE A 8 -1.43 -6.69 12.98
N LEU A 9 -1.01 -5.43 12.86
CA LEU A 9 -0.96 -4.68 11.59
C LEU A 9 -0.34 -5.48 10.44
N PRO A 10 0.80 -6.19 10.61
CA PRO A 10 1.44 -6.94 9.53
C PRO A 10 0.59 -8.07 8.94
N GLN A 11 -0.40 -8.58 9.67
CA GLN A 11 -1.30 -9.65 9.21
C GLN A 11 -2.52 -9.11 8.44
N ILE A 12 -2.83 -7.83 8.61
CA ILE A 12 -4.04 -7.20 8.06
C ILE A 12 -3.72 -6.35 6.84
N ILE A 13 -2.52 -5.76 6.80
CA ILE A 13 -2.06 -4.91 5.69
C ILE A 13 -1.30 -5.72 4.64
N SER A 14 -1.37 -5.28 3.39
CA SER A 14 -0.60 -5.88 2.30
C SER A 14 0.92 -5.77 2.55
N GLU A 15 1.69 -6.71 2.01
CA GLU A 15 3.16 -6.68 2.01
C GLU A 15 3.71 -5.41 1.35
N ASN A 16 3.01 -4.91 0.32
CA ASN A 16 3.40 -3.71 -0.43
C ASN A 16 3.14 -2.40 0.34
N GLN A 17 2.52 -2.46 1.53
CA GLN A 17 2.31 -1.29 2.37
C GLN A 17 3.54 -1.04 3.26
N CYS A 18 4.40 -0.10 2.86
CA CYS A 18 5.63 0.21 3.59
C CYS A 18 5.53 1.40 4.54
N ALA A 19 4.61 2.34 4.30
CA ALA A 19 4.50 3.53 5.14
C ALA A 19 3.99 3.18 6.55
N PHE A 20 4.62 3.77 7.57
CA PHE A 20 4.27 3.62 8.99
C PHE A 20 4.36 2.19 9.53
N VAL A 21 5.09 1.29 8.86
CA VAL A 21 5.37 -0.08 9.32
C VAL A 21 6.86 -0.20 9.67
N PRO A 22 7.22 -0.44 10.94
CA PRO A 22 8.62 -0.59 11.31
C PRO A 22 9.26 -1.79 10.60
N GLY A 23 10.47 -1.58 10.07
CA GLY A 23 11.19 -2.59 9.28
C GLY A 23 10.85 -2.60 7.79
N ARG A 24 9.88 -1.80 7.32
CA ARG A 24 9.62 -1.60 5.89
C ARG A 24 10.07 -0.20 5.49
N LEU A 25 11.02 -0.11 4.55
CA LEU A 25 11.48 1.17 4.03
C LEU A 25 10.69 1.53 2.77
N ILE A 26 10.32 2.79 2.63
CA ILE A 26 9.62 3.31 1.45
C ILE A 26 10.50 3.14 0.20
N SER A 27 11.82 3.24 0.36
CA SER A 27 12.79 3.05 -0.71
C SER A 27 12.73 1.65 -1.34
N ASP A 28 12.43 0.62 -0.55
CA ASP A 28 12.38 -0.76 -1.05
C ASP A 28 11.19 -0.96 -2.00
N ASP A 29 10.01 -0.45 -1.64
CA ASP A 29 8.80 -0.48 -2.50
C ASP A 29 8.97 0.38 -3.76
N LEU A 30 9.66 1.52 -3.66
CA LEU A 30 9.98 2.34 -4.82
C LEU A 30 10.83 1.56 -5.82
N LEU A 31 11.90 0.90 -5.37
CA LEU A 31 12.80 0.15 -6.25
C LEU A 31 12.09 -1.02 -6.93
N VAL A 32 11.29 -1.79 -6.17
CA VAL A 32 10.48 -2.88 -6.73
C VAL A 32 9.54 -2.34 -7.80
N ARG A 33 8.72 -1.33 -7.49
CA ARG A 33 7.79 -0.72 -8.45
C ARG A 33 8.51 -0.19 -9.69
N HIS A 34 9.64 0.50 -9.52
CA HIS A 34 10.40 1.08 -10.63
C HIS A 34 11.02 -0.01 -11.52
N SER A 35 11.46 -1.13 -10.93
CA SER A 35 11.97 -2.29 -11.66
C SER A 35 10.85 -3.02 -12.42
N SER A 36 9.67 -3.18 -11.83
CA SER A 36 8.50 -3.80 -12.46
C SER A 36 8.01 -2.96 -13.64
N ILE A 37 7.87 -1.64 -13.45
CA ILE A 37 7.50 -0.72 -14.54
C ILE A 37 8.54 -0.77 -15.66
N LYS A 38 9.84 -0.77 -15.33
CA LYS A 38 10.90 -0.84 -16.34
C LYS A 38 10.89 -2.18 -17.09
N LEU A 39 10.62 -3.28 -16.41
CA LEU A 39 10.48 -4.60 -17.01
C LEU A 39 9.29 -4.66 -17.96
N ASP A 40 8.15 -4.12 -17.52
CA ASP A 40 6.90 -4.04 -18.29
C ASP A 40 7.05 -3.17 -19.55
N ILE A 41 7.79 -2.06 -19.45
CA ILE A 41 8.11 -1.17 -20.59
C ILE A 41 9.15 -1.81 -21.54
N SER A 42 10.07 -2.63 -21.03
CA SER A 42 11.19 -3.19 -21.81
C SER A 42 10.82 -4.41 -22.67
N GLY A 43 9.55 -4.83 -22.70
CA GLY A 43 9.00 -5.71 -23.75
C GLY A 43 9.49 -7.16 -23.81
N HIS A 44 10.07 -7.71 -22.73
CA HIS A 44 10.63 -9.08 -22.74
C HIS A 44 9.61 -10.23 -22.65
N LYS A 45 8.31 -9.96 -22.81
CA LYS A 45 7.27 -10.99 -22.97
C LYS A 45 6.40 -10.66 -24.17
N THR A 46 6.75 -11.31 -25.28
CA THR A 46 5.93 -11.70 -26.43
C THR A 46 4.49 -11.15 -26.48
N SER A 47 4.23 -10.34 -27.51
CA SER A 47 2.97 -10.28 -28.26
C SER A 47 1.67 -10.02 -27.48
N THR A 48 1.55 -8.90 -26.77
CA THR A 48 0.28 -8.13 -26.76
C THR A 48 0.57 -6.70 -26.32
N VAL A 49 0.34 -5.72 -27.19
CA VAL A 49 0.45 -4.30 -26.85
C VAL A 49 -0.78 -3.91 -26.03
N SER A 50 -0.80 -4.26 -24.75
CA SER A 50 -1.67 -3.61 -23.78
C SER A 50 -0.86 -2.52 -23.10
N GLY A 51 -1.20 -1.25 -23.34
CA GLY A 51 -0.48 -0.10 -22.79
C GLY A 51 -0.38 -0.17 -21.26
N HIS A 52 0.84 -0.34 -20.75
CA HIS A 52 1.10 -0.28 -19.31
C HIS A 52 0.89 1.15 -18.82
N SER A 53 -0.03 1.34 -17.88
CA SER A 53 -0.32 2.64 -17.26
C SER A 53 -0.22 2.53 -15.75
N SER A 54 0.43 3.51 -15.13
CA SER A 54 0.50 3.63 -13.67
C SER A 54 -0.46 4.72 -13.22
N ILE A 55 -1.29 4.42 -12.21
CA ILE A 55 -2.21 5.38 -11.61
C ILE A 55 -1.65 5.74 -10.23
N LYS A 56 -1.37 7.04 -10.04
CA LYS A 56 -1.00 7.58 -8.74
C LYS A 56 -2.24 8.15 -8.07
N LEU A 57 -2.59 7.64 -6.90
CA LEU A 57 -3.66 8.16 -6.05
C LEU A 57 -3.02 8.85 -4.83
N ASP A 58 -3.45 10.08 -4.55
CA ASP A 58 -3.02 10.86 -3.38
C ASP A 58 -4.26 11.41 -2.67
N ILE A 59 -4.26 11.36 -1.33
CA ILE A 59 -5.39 11.79 -0.50
C ILE A 59 -4.99 13.06 0.23
N SER A 60 -5.59 14.19 -0.15
CA SER A 60 -5.35 15.46 0.51
C SER A 60 -5.86 15.43 1.96
N LYS A 61 -5.01 15.78 2.92
CA LYS A 61 -5.36 15.87 4.35
C LYS A 61 -6.12 14.61 4.84
N ALA A 62 -5.52 13.44 4.65
CA ALA A 62 -6.17 12.14 4.93
C ALA A 62 -6.84 12.06 6.31
N TYR A 63 -6.23 12.63 7.36
CA TYR A 63 -6.80 12.64 8.71
C TYR A 63 -8.04 13.55 8.85
N ASP A 64 -8.18 14.59 8.02
CA ASP A 64 -9.37 15.46 8.04
C ASP A 64 -10.53 14.85 7.24
N ARG A 65 -10.21 13.94 6.30
CA ARG A 65 -11.16 13.34 5.35
C ARG A 65 -11.62 11.94 5.75
N VAL A 66 -10.96 11.29 6.69
CA VAL A 66 -11.31 9.94 7.13
C VAL A 66 -12.65 9.95 7.86
N ASP A 67 -13.52 9.00 7.52
CA ASP A 67 -14.73 8.74 8.31
C ASP A 67 -14.33 7.97 9.58
N TRP A 68 -14.42 8.66 10.72
CA TRP A 68 -14.06 8.11 12.02
C TRP A 68 -15.01 7.02 12.50
N PHE A 69 -16.28 7.06 12.13
CA PHE A 69 -17.25 6.02 12.47
C PHE A 69 -16.96 4.74 11.69
N PHE A 70 -16.63 4.88 10.40
CA PHE A 70 -16.17 3.75 9.60
C PHE A 70 -14.90 3.14 10.19
N LEU A 71 -13.89 3.95 10.50
CA LEU A 71 -12.63 3.48 11.08
C LEU A 71 -12.87 2.71 12.39
N LYS A 72 -13.71 3.25 13.28
CA LYS A 72 -14.07 2.60 14.54
C LYS A 72 -14.77 1.26 14.30
N SER A 73 -15.72 1.22 13.37
CA SER A 73 -16.47 0.00 13.05
C SER A 73 -15.55 -1.08 12.47
N MET A 74 -14.64 -0.70 11.59
CA MET A 74 -13.61 -1.59 11.04
C MET A 74 -12.72 -2.18 12.15
N LEU A 75 -12.24 -1.34 13.08
CA LEU A 75 -11.42 -1.79 14.20
C LEU A 75 -12.17 -2.77 15.11
N LEU A 76 -13.45 -2.51 15.41
CA LEU A 76 -14.29 -3.42 16.19
C LEU A 76 -14.49 -4.77 15.49
N THR A 77 -14.72 -4.77 14.16
CA THR A 77 -14.84 -6.01 13.37
C THR A 77 -13.55 -6.82 13.37
N LEU A 78 -12.39 -6.17 13.42
CA LEU A 78 -11.08 -6.82 13.56
C LEU A 78 -10.77 -7.27 15.00
N GLY A 79 -11.66 -7.00 15.96
CA GLY A 79 -11.54 -7.44 17.35
C GLY A 79 -10.73 -6.51 18.27
N PHE A 80 -10.60 -5.22 17.93
CA PHE A 80 -9.85 -4.23 18.72
C PHE A 80 -10.64 -3.54 19.83
#